data_AF-M0F398-F1
#
_entry.id   AF-M0F398-F1
#
_cell.length_a   1.000
_cell.length_b   1.000
_cell.length_c   1.000
_cell.angle_alpha   90.00
_cell.angle_beta   90.00
_cell.angle_gamma   90.00
#
_symmetry.space_group_name_H-M   'P 1'
#
loop_
_entity.id
_entity.type
_entity.pdbx_description
1 polymer ?
#
loop_
_entity_poly.entity_id
_entity_poly.type
_entity_poly.pdbx_seq_one_letter_code
_entity_poly.pdbx_strand_id
1 'polypeptide(L)'
;MKRRTLILLLGGASSGAMSIGTGAFSSMEAERNVSVNVEDDEDAYIRYEKPSDGKTVEYGEQVTLVRVRNQFGGNQDLALVGVEYEYEDEDREDDVLRNVAVERYDSPAAPDETLSDEDFTDVDDDHVAIERGSTNGNYPAANESDAFGPGEWVRIVADAHVPAGDSPDIEVTITIEGVKGGISAQLFGETRAFSLTGAEDVSASQTPTVDFKGSSDNAKLDGAESGVLTRVWYRDESEGEETLENREENLSNGQIRNQLFNGSEKSDKRIVAVSLTDLNRTYVREGDELNPGSSVCYEGVPGSEDEFDLDTLSACD
;
A
#
# COMPACT_ATOMS: atom_id res chain seq x y z
N MET A 1 -54.88 -33.74 8.62
CA MET A 1 -53.90 -33.74 9.74
C MET A 1 -54.59 -33.10 10.95
N LYS A 2 -55.06 -33.86 11.96
CA LYS A 2 -54.38 -34.10 13.27
C LYS A 2 -53.57 -32.86 13.72
N ARG A 3 -54.18 -31.86 14.40
CA ARG A 3 -54.59 -31.71 15.82
C ARG A 3 -53.41 -31.42 16.79
N ARG A 4 -53.38 -30.21 17.37
CA ARG A 4 -53.52 -29.84 18.82
C ARG A 4 -52.55 -28.73 19.27
N THR A 5 -53.11 -27.54 19.47
CA THR A 5 -52.65 -26.53 20.43
C THR A 5 -53.21 -26.90 21.81
N LEU A 6 -52.37 -26.98 22.85
CA LEU A 6 -52.84 -26.99 24.23
C LEU A 6 -51.82 -26.27 25.13
N ILE A 7 -52.26 -25.13 25.64
CA ILE A 7 -51.64 -24.33 26.70
C ILE A 7 -52.31 -24.74 28.04
N LEU A 8 -51.59 -24.52 29.15
CA LEU A 8 -51.97 -24.46 30.57
C LEU A 8 -51.75 -25.70 31.45
N LEU A 9 -50.77 -25.55 32.36
CA LEU A 9 -50.98 -25.32 33.81
C LEU A 9 -52.04 -26.20 34.49
N LEU A 10 -51.56 -27.11 35.34
CA LEU A 10 -52.10 -27.50 36.68
C LEU A 10 -51.16 -28.64 37.15
N GLY A 11 -50.31 -28.45 38.16
CA GLY A 11 -50.68 -28.58 39.57
C GLY A 11 -50.23 -29.94 40.11
N GLY A 12 -49.34 -29.98 41.11
CA GLY A 12 -48.90 -31.24 41.71
C GLY A 12 -47.86 -31.07 42.80
N ALA A 13 -48.28 -30.63 43.98
CA ALA A 13 -47.50 -30.79 45.20
C ALA A 13 -47.54 -32.28 45.61
N SER A 14 -46.40 -32.97 45.54
CA SER A 14 -46.17 -34.21 46.30
C SER A 14 -44.67 -34.46 46.44
N SER A 15 -44.23 -34.30 47.68
CA SER A 15 -42.89 -34.54 48.20
C SER A 15 -42.38 -35.96 47.96
N GLY A 16 -41.07 -36.11 47.76
CA GLY A 16 -40.35 -37.36 48.04
C GLY A 16 -39.62 -38.01 46.87
N ALA A 17 -38.59 -37.36 46.33
CA ALA A 17 -37.42 -38.07 45.82
C ALA A 17 -36.21 -37.17 45.99
N MET A 18 -35.27 -37.62 46.83
CA MET A 18 -33.93 -37.06 46.91
C MET A 18 -33.29 -37.20 45.52
N SER A 19 -33.17 -36.09 44.82
CA SER A 19 -32.24 -35.95 43.73
C SER A 19 -31.50 -34.67 44.03
N ILE A 20 -30.43 -34.82 44.82
CA ILE A 20 -29.32 -33.88 44.81
C ILE A 20 -28.80 -33.96 43.36
N GLY A 21 -29.42 -33.17 42.48
CA GLY A 21 -28.81 -32.82 41.23
C GLY A 21 -27.51 -32.16 41.62
N THR A 22 -26.41 -32.85 41.34
CA THR A 22 -25.12 -32.21 41.13
C THR A 22 -25.41 -31.04 40.19
N GLY A 23 -25.53 -29.84 40.75
CA GLY A 23 -25.44 -28.61 39.99
C GLY A 23 -24.06 -28.65 39.39
N ALA A 24 -23.96 -29.21 38.19
CA ALA A 24 -22.80 -29.02 37.35
C ALA A 24 -22.68 -27.51 37.24
N PHE A 25 -21.63 -26.97 37.83
CA PHE A 25 -21.17 -25.63 37.51
C PHE A 25 -20.93 -25.67 36.00
N SER A 26 -21.91 -25.22 35.22
CA SER A 26 -21.69 -24.86 33.83
C SER A 26 -20.74 -23.67 33.93
N SER A 27 -19.45 -23.91 33.75
CA SER A 27 -18.50 -22.86 33.45
C SER A 27 -19.02 -22.19 32.17
N MET A 28 -19.77 -21.10 32.33
CA MET A 28 -19.95 -20.15 31.25
C MET A 28 -18.59 -19.50 31.08
N GLU A 29 -17.79 -20.00 30.15
CA GLU A 29 -16.82 -19.16 29.43
C GLU A 29 -17.66 -18.11 28.71
N ALA A 30 -17.83 -16.97 29.36
CA ALA A 30 -18.38 -15.79 28.72
C ALA A 30 -17.27 -15.22 27.85
N GLU A 31 -17.29 -15.54 26.57
CA GLU A 31 -16.54 -14.80 25.54
C GLU A 31 -17.04 -13.35 25.58
N ARG A 32 -16.31 -12.49 26.28
CA ARG A 32 -16.60 -11.05 26.32
C ARG A 32 -15.92 -10.44 25.11
N ASN A 33 -16.66 -10.24 24.03
CA ASN A 33 -16.18 -9.44 22.92
C ASN A 33 -16.43 -7.97 23.25
N VAL A 34 -15.38 -7.21 23.57
CA VAL A 34 -15.46 -5.77 23.81
C VAL A 34 -15.11 -5.06 22.51
N SER A 35 -16.10 -4.38 21.93
CA SER A 35 -15.88 -3.43 20.83
C SER A 35 -15.48 -2.09 21.45
N VAL A 36 -14.27 -1.63 21.13
CA VAL A 36 -13.70 -0.37 21.62
C VAL A 36 -13.80 0.64 20.48
N ASN A 37 -14.46 1.79 20.72
CA ASN A 37 -14.39 2.91 19.78
C ASN A 37 -13.01 3.54 19.90
N VAL A 38 -12.37 3.76 18.77
CA VAL A 38 -11.10 4.47 18.70
C VAL A 38 -11.44 5.93 18.40
N GLU A 39 -11.11 6.78 19.36
CA GLU A 39 -11.25 8.22 19.26
C GLU A 39 -9.85 8.81 19.09
N ASP A 40 -9.76 10.01 18.51
CA ASP A 40 -8.54 10.82 18.52
C ASP A 40 -8.32 11.41 19.92
N ASP A 41 -8.07 10.53 20.88
CA ASP A 41 -7.83 10.83 22.29
C ASP A 41 -6.47 10.25 22.70
N GLU A 42 -5.63 11.10 23.30
CA GLU A 42 -4.32 10.74 23.79
C GLU A 42 -4.36 9.58 24.82
N ASP A 43 -5.47 9.44 25.54
CA ASP A 43 -5.68 8.43 26.59
C ASP A 43 -6.44 7.17 26.10
N ALA A 44 -6.73 7.03 24.79
CA ALA A 44 -7.42 5.88 24.25
C ALA A 44 -6.61 4.57 24.41
N TYR A 45 -7.28 3.45 24.69
CA TYR A 45 -6.62 2.13 24.80
C TYR A 45 -5.89 1.72 23.52
N ILE A 46 -6.35 2.24 22.38
CA ILE A 46 -5.67 2.21 21.10
C ILE A 46 -5.44 3.66 20.71
N ARG A 47 -4.17 4.08 20.61
CA ARG A 47 -3.85 5.38 20.02
C ARG A 47 -3.82 5.23 18.51
N TYR A 48 -4.36 6.19 17.79
CA TYR A 48 -4.38 6.24 16.33
C TYR A 48 -3.82 7.58 15.88
N GLU A 49 -2.90 7.58 14.92
CA GLU A 49 -2.30 8.79 14.38
C GLU A 49 -2.23 8.72 12.84
N LYS A 50 -2.33 9.88 12.20
CA LYS A 50 -2.23 10.04 10.74
C LYS A 50 -1.06 10.97 10.40
N PRO A 51 0.19 10.49 10.42
CA PRO A 51 1.36 11.37 10.36
C PRO A 51 1.49 12.15 9.04
N SER A 52 0.91 11.61 7.97
CA SER A 52 0.97 12.21 6.63
C SER A 52 -0.31 12.93 6.23
N ASP A 53 -1.28 13.10 7.13
CA ASP A 53 -2.52 13.81 6.79
C ASP A 53 -2.28 15.28 6.45
N GLY A 54 -2.79 15.71 5.30
CA GLY A 54 -2.57 17.03 4.72
C GLY A 54 -1.14 17.28 4.24
N LYS A 55 -0.31 16.23 4.12
CA LYS A 55 1.08 16.36 3.67
C LYS A 55 1.14 16.54 2.16
N THR A 56 2.04 17.42 1.72
CA THR A 56 2.46 17.49 0.32
C THR A 56 3.55 16.47 0.07
N VAL A 57 3.37 15.59 -0.91
CA VAL A 57 4.22 14.42 -1.15
C VAL A 57 4.83 14.44 -2.55
N GLU A 58 6.08 14.02 -2.66
CA GLU A 58 6.71 13.77 -3.97
C GLU A 58 6.13 12.49 -4.59
N TYR A 59 6.14 12.41 -5.92
CA TYR A 59 5.66 11.21 -6.60
C TYR A 59 6.57 10.01 -6.29
N GLY A 60 5.99 8.92 -5.81
CA GLY A 60 6.70 7.73 -5.33
C GLY A 60 7.26 7.86 -3.91
N GLU A 61 6.99 8.95 -3.19
CA GLU A 61 7.45 9.12 -1.80
C GLU A 61 6.77 8.11 -0.89
N GLN A 62 7.56 7.37 -0.09
CA GLN A 62 7.01 6.52 0.95
C GLN A 62 6.40 7.38 2.07
N VAL A 63 5.14 7.11 2.40
CA VAL A 63 4.37 7.80 3.42
C VAL A 63 3.88 6.83 4.48
N THR A 64 3.79 7.30 5.72
CA THR A 64 3.06 6.58 6.78
C THR A 64 1.61 7.05 6.77
N LEU A 65 0.70 6.17 6.40
CA LEU A 65 -0.74 6.45 6.34
C LEU A 65 -1.30 6.52 7.76
N VAL A 66 -0.99 5.51 8.56
CA VAL A 66 -1.53 5.31 9.90
C VAL A 66 -0.45 4.80 10.84
N ARG A 67 -0.43 5.29 12.08
CA ARG A 67 0.27 4.65 13.20
C ARG A 67 -0.71 4.29 14.30
N VAL A 68 -0.49 3.12 14.89
CA VAL A 68 -1.30 2.60 15.98
C VAL A 68 -0.42 2.22 17.15
N ARG A 69 -0.79 2.68 18.35
CA ARG A 69 -0.12 2.28 19.59
C ARG A 69 -1.04 1.44 20.46
N ASN A 70 -0.51 0.35 20.97
CA ASN A 70 -1.17 -0.41 22.03
C ASN A 70 -0.98 0.31 23.38
N GLN A 71 -2.05 0.87 23.95
CA GLN A 71 -2.01 1.51 25.27
C GLN A 71 -2.63 0.63 26.37
N PHE A 72 -2.93 -0.65 26.09
CA PHE A 72 -3.39 -1.56 27.13
C PHE A 72 -2.30 -1.78 28.17
N GLY A 73 -2.68 -1.81 29.45
CA GLY A 73 -1.76 -2.23 30.52
C GLY A 73 -1.60 -3.75 30.59
N GLY A 74 -0.54 -4.22 31.25
CA GLY A 74 -0.34 -5.64 31.53
C GLY A 74 0.42 -6.37 30.41
N ASN A 75 -0.11 -7.52 29.96
CA ASN A 75 0.49 -8.38 28.94
C ASN A 75 -0.50 -8.63 27.78
N GLN A 76 -1.24 -7.58 27.39
CA GLN A 76 -2.22 -7.68 26.32
C GLN A 76 -1.55 -7.33 25.00
N ASP A 77 -1.28 -8.35 24.21
CA ASP A 77 -0.71 -8.21 22.88
C ASP A 77 -1.85 -8.05 21.86
N LEU A 78 -1.63 -7.23 20.84
CA LEU A 78 -2.57 -6.97 19.75
C LEU A 78 -1.92 -7.34 18.41
N ALA A 79 -2.72 -7.73 17.43
CA ALA A 79 -2.29 -7.95 16.06
C ALA A 79 -3.16 -7.10 15.13
N LEU A 80 -2.52 -6.45 14.15
CA LEU A 80 -3.23 -5.82 13.04
C LEU A 80 -3.43 -6.90 11.98
N VAL A 81 -4.69 -7.28 11.74
CA VAL A 81 -5.05 -8.43 10.89
C VAL A 81 -5.68 -8.01 9.57
N GLY A 82 -6.09 -6.74 9.44
CA GLY A 82 -6.72 -6.23 8.23
C GLY A 82 -6.42 -4.76 7.99
N VAL A 83 -6.11 -4.43 6.72
CA VAL A 83 -6.04 -3.08 6.17
C VAL A 83 -6.91 -3.04 4.92
N GLU A 84 -7.89 -2.13 4.91
CA GLU A 84 -8.70 -1.85 3.74
C GLU A 84 -8.51 -0.38 3.39
N TYR A 85 -8.27 -0.06 2.12
CA TYR A 85 -8.12 1.33 1.68
C TYR A 85 -8.91 1.65 0.41
N GLU A 86 -9.50 2.83 0.36
CA GLU A 86 -10.30 3.31 -0.76
C GLU A 86 -10.08 4.81 -0.99
N TYR A 87 -10.38 5.28 -2.20
CA TYR A 87 -10.36 6.69 -2.59
C TYR A 87 -11.44 6.90 -3.65
N GLU A 88 -12.05 8.10 -3.68
CA GLU A 88 -13.31 8.37 -4.40
C GLU A 88 -13.25 8.20 -5.93
N ASP A 89 -12.05 8.08 -6.49
CA ASP A 89 -11.80 8.04 -7.93
C ASP A 89 -11.56 6.60 -8.41
N GLU A 90 -12.62 5.78 -8.39
CA GLU A 90 -12.58 4.37 -8.82
C GLU A 90 -12.25 4.21 -10.33
N ASP A 91 -12.54 5.23 -11.13
CA ASP A 91 -12.30 5.25 -12.59
C ASP A 91 -10.85 5.63 -12.95
N ARG A 92 -10.00 5.86 -11.95
CA ARG A 92 -8.60 6.23 -12.13
C ARG A 92 -7.77 5.00 -12.50
N GLU A 93 -7.09 5.07 -13.65
CA GLU A 93 -6.27 3.97 -14.17
C GLU A 93 -5.02 3.72 -13.32
N ASP A 94 -4.49 4.77 -12.67
CA ASP A 94 -3.31 4.70 -11.81
C ASP A 94 -3.67 4.64 -10.32
N ASP A 95 -3.11 3.64 -9.64
CA ASP A 95 -3.19 3.51 -8.19
C ASP A 95 -2.48 4.69 -7.48
N VAL A 96 -3.20 5.41 -6.62
CA VAL A 96 -2.66 6.51 -5.79
C VAL A 96 -1.67 6.00 -4.73
N LEU A 97 -1.88 4.77 -4.26
CA LEU A 97 -1.03 4.11 -3.27
C LEU A 97 -0.52 2.80 -3.86
N ARG A 98 0.79 2.59 -3.81
CA ARG A 98 1.45 1.34 -4.21
C ARG A 98 2.26 0.79 -3.04
N ASN A 99 2.60 -0.50 -3.11
CA ASN A 99 3.43 -1.19 -2.11
C ASN A 99 2.94 -0.96 -0.66
N VAL A 100 1.63 -1.09 -0.45
CA VAL A 100 1.04 -0.95 0.89
C VAL A 100 1.53 -2.09 1.77
N ALA A 101 2.17 -1.75 2.89
CA ALA A 101 2.73 -2.71 3.82
C ALA A 101 2.41 -2.32 5.27
N VAL A 102 2.50 -3.32 6.15
CA VAL A 102 2.36 -3.14 7.60
C VAL A 102 3.70 -3.42 8.25
N GLU A 103 4.13 -2.52 9.12
CA GLU A 103 5.41 -2.64 9.80
C GLU A 103 5.23 -2.45 11.31
N ARG A 104 5.96 -3.24 12.09
CA ARG A 104 5.98 -3.17 13.55
C ARG A 104 7.24 -2.47 14.02
N TYR A 105 7.11 -1.64 15.05
CA TYR A 105 8.25 -1.09 15.78
C TYR A 105 8.69 -2.08 16.87
N ASP A 106 9.94 -2.54 16.81
CA ASP A 106 10.44 -3.67 17.60
C ASP A 106 10.70 -3.37 19.10
N SER A 107 10.25 -2.23 19.63
CA SER A 107 10.42 -1.87 21.04
C SER A 107 9.34 -0.94 21.57
N PRO A 108 8.96 -1.01 22.86
CA PRO A 108 8.03 -0.03 23.44
C PRO A 108 8.63 1.37 23.39
N ALA A 109 7.84 2.35 22.93
CA ALA A 109 8.25 3.75 22.81
C ALA A 109 7.25 4.68 23.50
N ALA A 110 7.74 5.84 23.97
CA ALA A 110 6.87 6.86 24.53
C ALA A 110 5.95 7.47 23.46
N PRO A 111 4.76 7.97 23.81
CA PRO A 111 3.83 8.52 22.82
C PRO A 111 4.39 9.71 22.02
N ASP A 112 5.29 10.48 22.64
CA ASP A 112 5.92 11.68 22.07
C ASP A 112 7.35 11.41 21.54
N GLU A 113 7.75 10.14 21.50
CA GLU A 113 9.07 9.74 21.00
C GLU A 113 9.10 9.79 19.47
N THR A 114 10.20 10.30 18.93
CA THR A 114 10.44 10.22 17.48
C THR A 114 10.91 8.81 17.14
N LEU A 115 10.05 8.05 16.46
CA LEU A 115 10.36 6.70 15.99
C LEU A 115 11.23 6.77 14.74
N SER A 116 12.32 5.99 14.70
CA SER A 116 13.17 5.87 13.53
C SER A 116 12.58 4.87 12.54
N ASP A 117 12.59 5.19 11.24
CA ASP A 117 12.10 4.29 10.19
C ASP A 117 12.90 2.99 10.12
N GLU A 118 14.19 3.01 10.50
CA GLU A 118 15.08 1.83 10.48
C GLU A 118 14.77 0.78 11.56
N ASP A 119 14.00 1.14 12.59
CA ASP A 119 13.61 0.27 13.70
C ASP A 119 12.25 -0.42 13.45
N PHE A 120 11.63 -0.14 12.31
CA PHE A 120 10.44 -0.83 11.85
C PHE A 120 10.81 -2.07 11.04
N THR A 121 10.03 -3.13 11.24
CA THR A 121 10.17 -4.40 10.51
C THR A 121 8.85 -4.79 9.89
N ASP A 122 8.90 -5.30 8.67
CA ASP A 122 7.73 -5.81 7.97
C ASP A 122 7.02 -6.89 8.77
N VAL A 123 5.69 -6.78 8.83
CA VAL A 123 4.78 -7.84 9.28
C VAL A 123 4.62 -8.83 8.14
N ASP A 124 4.55 -10.12 8.44
CA ASP A 124 4.37 -11.15 7.42
C ASP A 124 3.02 -10.99 6.70
N ASP A 125 3.03 -11.06 5.36
CA ASP A 125 1.82 -10.96 4.52
C ASP A 125 0.78 -12.05 4.86
N ASP A 126 1.19 -13.19 5.42
CA ASP A 126 0.26 -14.24 5.88
C ASP A 126 -0.48 -13.84 7.18
N HIS A 127 -0.02 -12.81 7.89
CA HIS A 127 -0.58 -12.34 9.17
C HIS A 127 -1.49 -11.12 9.06
N VAL A 128 -1.49 -10.43 7.90
CA VAL A 128 -2.34 -9.27 7.63
C VAL A 128 -2.93 -9.33 6.23
N ALA A 129 -4.25 -9.18 6.11
CA ALA A 129 -4.86 -8.99 4.79
C ALA A 129 -4.86 -7.50 4.43
N ILE A 130 -4.30 -7.15 3.28
CA ILE A 130 -4.28 -5.79 2.75
C ILE A 130 -5.07 -5.78 1.44
N GLU A 131 -6.17 -5.03 1.40
CA GLU A 131 -7.06 -4.99 0.23
C GLU A 131 -7.47 -3.55 -0.14
N ARG A 132 -7.60 -3.29 -1.45
CA ARG A 132 -8.20 -2.06 -1.96
C ARG A 132 -9.72 -2.25 -2.06
N GLY A 133 -10.49 -1.32 -1.48
CA GLY A 133 -11.95 -1.37 -1.39
C GLY A 133 -12.44 -2.18 -0.19
N SER A 134 -13.77 -2.34 -0.08
CA SER A 134 -14.40 -3.05 1.05
C SER A 134 -14.45 -4.56 0.84
N THR A 135 -13.90 -5.30 1.80
CA THR A 135 -13.81 -6.76 1.80
C THR A 135 -14.98 -7.40 2.57
N ASN A 136 -15.15 -8.72 2.42
CA ASN A 136 -16.11 -9.48 3.23
C ASN A 136 -15.58 -9.83 4.64
N GLY A 137 -14.49 -9.19 5.10
CA GLY A 137 -13.94 -9.39 6.45
C GLY A 137 -13.29 -10.75 6.69
N ASN A 138 -12.70 -11.36 5.66
CA ASN A 138 -11.97 -12.63 5.78
C ASN A 138 -10.51 -12.37 6.17
N TYR A 139 -10.28 -11.96 7.42
CA TYR A 139 -8.96 -11.67 7.96
C TYR A 139 -8.26 -12.93 8.50
N PRO A 140 -6.92 -12.99 8.42
CA PRO A 140 -6.14 -13.98 9.15
C PRO A 140 -6.40 -13.88 10.66
N ALA A 141 -6.20 -14.99 11.37
CA ALA A 141 -6.31 -14.99 12.82
C ALA A 141 -5.11 -14.28 13.46
N ALA A 142 -5.35 -13.53 14.54
CA ALA A 142 -4.30 -12.88 15.31
C ALA A 142 -3.16 -13.87 15.69
N ASN A 143 -1.92 -13.50 15.38
CA ASN A 143 -0.71 -14.30 15.63
C ASN A 143 0.19 -13.58 16.64
N GLU A 144 0.87 -14.34 17.52
CA GLU A 144 1.82 -13.79 18.51
C GLU A 144 3.13 -13.27 17.87
N SER A 145 3.48 -13.73 16.66
CA SER A 145 4.79 -13.47 16.03
C SER A 145 4.96 -12.00 15.64
N ASP A 146 3.91 -11.40 15.07
CA ASP A 146 3.85 -9.99 14.65
C ASP A 146 2.90 -9.18 15.52
N ALA A 147 2.58 -9.71 16.70
CA ALA A 147 1.86 -8.96 17.70
C ALA A 147 2.71 -7.79 18.21
N PHE A 148 2.03 -6.75 18.66
CA PHE A 148 2.61 -5.59 19.33
C PHE A 148 1.99 -5.46 20.73
N GLY A 149 2.85 -5.51 21.73
CA GLY A 149 2.53 -5.46 23.15
C GLY A 149 2.33 -4.03 23.66
N PRO A 150 2.06 -3.88 24.97
CA PRO A 150 1.87 -2.58 25.61
C PRO A 150 3.00 -1.58 25.36
N GLY A 151 2.65 -0.42 24.81
CA GLY A 151 3.57 0.66 24.48
C GLY A 151 4.28 0.52 23.14
N GLU A 152 4.09 -0.60 22.44
CA GLU A 152 4.62 -0.84 21.10
C GLU A 152 3.70 -0.27 20.02
N TRP A 153 4.28 -0.11 18.83
CA TRP A 153 3.65 0.54 17.69
C TRP A 153 3.61 -0.39 16.47
N VAL A 154 2.57 -0.21 15.67
CA VAL A 154 2.47 -0.72 14.31
C VAL A 154 2.10 0.44 13.39
N ARG A 155 2.55 0.41 12.13
CA ARG A 155 2.22 1.41 11.13
C ARG A 155 1.85 0.78 9.80
N ILE A 156 1.12 1.56 9.00
CA ILE A 156 0.81 1.24 7.62
C ILE A 156 1.55 2.25 6.76
N VAL A 157 2.37 1.74 5.84
CA VAL A 157 3.15 2.54 4.89
C VAL A 157 2.71 2.23 3.46
N ALA A 158 2.93 3.19 2.57
CA ALA A 158 2.69 3.02 1.13
C ALA A 158 3.52 4.04 0.34
N ASP A 159 3.80 3.75 -0.92
CA ASP A 159 4.41 4.69 -1.85
C ASP A 159 3.32 5.56 -2.50
N ALA A 160 3.36 6.86 -2.23
CA ALA A 160 2.37 7.81 -2.69
C ALA A 160 2.62 8.22 -4.15
N HIS A 161 1.72 7.83 -5.06
CA HIS A 161 1.76 8.15 -6.47
C HIS A 161 0.66 9.19 -6.80
N VAL A 162 0.64 10.29 -6.03
CA VAL A 162 -0.32 11.38 -6.21
C VAL A 162 0.19 12.33 -7.30
N PRO A 163 -0.53 12.52 -8.42
CA PRO A 163 -0.11 13.47 -9.44
C PRO A 163 -0.01 14.90 -8.92
N ALA A 164 0.86 15.70 -9.52
CA ALA A 164 1.09 17.08 -9.12
C ALA A 164 -0.20 17.92 -9.11
N GLY A 165 -0.50 18.56 -7.97
CA GLY A 165 -1.69 19.39 -7.80
C GLY A 165 -2.98 18.61 -7.49
N ASP A 166 -2.96 17.29 -7.58
CA ASP A 166 -4.08 16.46 -7.14
C ASP A 166 -4.05 16.27 -5.62
N SER A 167 -5.23 16.09 -5.03
CA SER A 167 -5.38 15.88 -3.58
C SER A 167 -6.48 14.85 -3.31
N PRO A 168 -6.23 13.56 -3.58
CA PRO A 168 -7.20 12.51 -3.29
C PRO A 168 -7.42 12.38 -1.79
N ASP A 169 -8.68 12.18 -1.40
CA ASP A 169 -9.03 11.75 -0.06
C ASP A 169 -8.94 10.23 0.01
N ILE A 170 -8.13 9.73 0.95
CA ILE A 170 -7.83 8.32 1.14
C ILE A 170 -8.49 7.89 2.45
N GLU A 171 -9.33 6.86 2.38
CA GLU A 171 -9.95 6.25 3.54
C GLU A 171 -9.26 4.93 3.89
N VAL A 172 -8.73 4.79 5.12
CA VAL A 172 -8.05 3.57 5.58
C VAL A 172 -8.76 2.95 6.78
N THR A 173 -9.39 1.80 6.57
CA THR A 173 -10.02 1.00 7.61
C THR A 173 -9.04 -0.06 8.11
N ILE A 174 -8.91 -0.19 9.44
CA ILE A 174 -8.02 -1.19 10.04
C ILE A 174 -8.78 -2.11 10.98
N THR A 175 -8.38 -3.37 11.00
CA THR A 175 -8.91 -4.40 11.90
C THR A 175 -7.80 -4.88 12.83
N ILE A 176 -8.05 -4.79 14.14
CA ILE A 176 -7.12 -5.18 15.19
C ILE A 176 -7.78 -6.21 16.11
N GLU A 177 -7.04 -7.26 16.44
CA GLU A 177 -7.47 -8.34 17.30
C GLU A 177 -6.48 -8.59 18.45
N GLY A 178 -6.99 -8.96 19.63
CA GLY A 178 -6.17 -9.36 20.77
C GLY A 178 -5.75 -10.82 20.69
N VAL A 179 -4.44 -11.09 20.82
CA VAL A 179 -3.89 -12.43 20.52
C VAL A 179 -4.31 -13.51 21.52
N LYS A 180 -4.40 -13.16 22.81
CA LYS A 180 -4.82 -14.09 23.88
C LYS A 180 -6.34 -14.05 24.15
N GLY A 181 -7.09 -13.48 23.21
CA GLY A 181 -8.55 -13.37 23.23
C GLY A 181 -9.10 -12.22 24.08
N GLY A 182 -10.29 -11.72 23.72
CA GLY A 182 -11.11 -10.80 24.53
C GLY A 182 -11.22 -9.36 24.02
N ILE A 183 -10.49 -8.99 22.97
CA ILE A 183 -10.53 -7.65 22.37
C ILE A 183 -10.58 -7.82 20.85
N SER A 184 -11.60 -7.25 20.22
CA SER A 184 -11.62 -6.98 18.78
C SER A 184 -12.00 -5.53 18.59
N ALA A 185 -11.20 -4.80 17.82
CA ALA A 185 -11.45 -3.42 17.49
C ALA A 185 -11.40 -3.28 15.97
N GLN A 186 -12.44 -2.68 15.42
CA GLN A 186 -12.47 -2.20 14.04
C GLN A 186 -12.67 -0.69 14.12
N LEU A 187 -11.80 0.04 13.44
CA LEU A 187 -11.89 1.48 13.32
C LEU A 187 -12.85 1.83 12.19
N PHE A 188 -13.93 2.55 12.49
CA PHE A 188 -14.91 3.04 11.51
C PHE A 188 -15.11 4.56 11.66
N GLY A 189 -15.45 5.25 10.56
CA GLY A 189 -15.92 6.65 10.58
C GLY A 189 -14.92 7.66 10.00
N GLU A 190 -15.23 8.97 10.11
CA GLU A 190 -14.44 10.10 9.54
C GLU A 190 -12.97 10.13 10.00
N THR A 191 -12.63 9.43 11.08
CA THR A 191 -11.26 9.27 11.59
C THR A 191 -10.34 8.48 10.65
N ARG A 192 -10.90 7.82 9.62
CA ARG A 192 -10.14 7.04 8.63
C ARG A 192 -9.67 7.81 7.40
N ALA A 193 -10.21 9.01 7.19
CA ALA A 193 -9.91 9.83 6.02
C ALA A 193 -8.68 10.71 6.27
N PHE A 194 -7.77 10.76 5.30
CA PHE A 194 -6.70 11.75 5.21
C PHE A 194 -6.47 12.17 3.78
N SER A 195 -5.94 13.39 3.62
CA SER A 195 -5.64 13.95 2.31
C SER A 195 -4.14 13.95 2.08
N LEU A 196 -3.70 13.48 0.92
CA LEU A 196 -2.33 13.66 0.43
C LEU A 196 -2.38 14.60 -0.77
N THR A 197 -1.51 15.60 -0.82
CA THR A 197 -1.43 16.50 -1.96
C THR A 197 -0.17 16.21 -2.75
N GLY A 198 -0.29 15.89 -4.04
CA GLY A 198 0.87 15.74 -4.90
C GLY A 198 1.59 17.07 -5.01
N ALA A 199 2.89 17.08 -4.67
CA ALA A 199 3.72 18.27 -4.80
C ALA A 199 3.58 18.84 -6.21
N GLU A 200 3.23 20.12 -6.31
CA GLU A 200 3.46 20.84 -7.56
C GLU A 200 4.94 20.70 -7.88
N ASP A 201 5.29 20.32 -9.11
CA ASP A 201 6.67 20.22 -9.58
C ASP A 201 7.38 21.58 -9.41
N VAL A 202 7.91 21.87 -8.22
CA VAL A 202 8.75 23.04 -7.95
C VAL A 202 10.18 22.86 -8.45
N SER A 203 10.44 21.78 -9.19
CA SER A 203 11.68 21.48 -9.92
C SER A 203 11.51 21.54 -11.45
N ALA A 204 10.44 22.15 -11.98
CA ALA A 204 10.43 22.58 -13.38
C ALA A 204 11.15 23.93 -13.55
N SER A 205 12.49 23.93 -13.48
CA SER A 205 13.18 24.80 -14.44
C SER A 205 13.21 24.14 -15.83
N GLN A 206 13.12 22.81 -15.94
CA GLN A 206 12.89 22.05 -17.18
C GLN A 206 12.27 20.69 -16.82
N THR A 207 11.07 20.37 -17.31
CA THR A 207 10.52 19.01 -17.22
C THR A 207 11.56 18.02 -17.79
N PRO A 208 11.88 16.92 -17.09
CA PRO A 208 12.84 15.96 -17.60
C PRO A 208 12.45 15.46 -19.01
N THR A 209 13.42 15.50 -19.92
CA THR A 209 13.24 15.09 -21.31
C THR A 209 14.29 14.07 -21.70
N VAL A 210 13.95 13.20 -22.63
CA VAL A 210 14.89 12.25 -23.22
C VAL A 210 15.18 12.67 -24.65
N ASP A 211 16.46 12.94 -24.93
CA ASP A 211 16.96 13.24 -26.26
C ASP A 211 17.69 12.02 -26.83
N PHE A 212 17.17 11.51 -27.95
CA PHE A 212 17.87 10.55 -28.80
C PHE A 212 18.77 11.29 -29.78
N LYS A 213 20.07 11.40 -29.44
CA LYS A 213 21.01 12.21 -30.23
C LYS A 213 21.35 11.57 -31.59
N GLY A 214 20.64 12.00 -32.63
CA GLY A 214 20.95 11.70 -34.04
C GLY A 214 21.07 10.20 -34.34
N SER A 215 21.92 9.84 -35.30
CA SER A 215 22.19 8.44 -35.68
C SER A 215 22.99 7.64 -34.64
N SER A 216 23.18 8.17 -33.43
CA SER A 216 23.90 7.46 -32.38
C SER A 216 22.92 6.69 -31.50
N ASP A 217 23.27 5.48 -31.08
CA ASP A 217 22.45 4.63 -30.20
C ASP A 217 22.39 5.15 -28.74
N ASN A 218 22.66 6.44 -28.55
CA ASN A 218 22.66 7.08 -27.24
C ASN A 218 21.32 7.75 -26.98
N ALA A 219 20.83 7.58 -25.75
CA ALA A 219 19.76 8.36 -25.17
C ALA A 219 20.33 9.19 -24.00
N LYS A 220 19.90 10.44 -23.89
CA LYS A 220 20.31 11.35 -22.83
C LYS A 220 19.08 11.83 -22.06
N LEU A 221 19.11 11.65 -20.75
CA LEU A 221 18.15 12.25 -19.83
C LEU A 221 18.64 13.65 -19.48
N ASP A 222 17.83 14.67 -19.72
CA ASP A 222 18.09 16.07 -19.42
C ASP A 222 16.99 16.62 -18.50
N GLY A 223 17.32 17.52 -17.59
CA GLY A 223 16.33 18.17 -16.70
C GLY A 223 16.01 17.42 -15.39
N ALA A 224 16.53 16.21 -15.19
CA ALA A 224 16.42 15.48 -13.93
C ALA A 224 17.40 16.02 -12.87
N GLU A 225 16.92 16.73 -11.85
CA GLU A 225 17.76 17.26 -10.75
C GLU A 225 18.17 16.18 -9.73
N SER A 226 17.35 15.14 -9.58
CA SER A 226 17.56 13.94 -8.77
C SER A 226 17.38 12.67 -9.63
N GLY A 227 17.50 11.48 -9.03
CA GLY A 227 17.17 10.23 -9.71
C GLY A 227 15.66 10.14 -9.97
N VAL A 228 15.27 9.86 -11.21
CA VAL A 228 13.88 9.66 -11.65
C VAL A 228 13.72 8.19 -12.00
N LEU A 229 12.67 7.54 -11.49
CA LEU A 229 12.40 6.15 -11.82
C LEU A 229 12.12 6.05 -13.32
N THR A 230 12.92 5.23 -13.98
CA THR A 230 12.98 5.18 -15.43
C THR A 230 13.03 3.74 -15.91
N ARG A 231 12.06 3.35 -16.74
CA ARG A 231 12.05 2.08 -17.48
C ARG A 231 12.69 2.28 -18.85
N VAL A 232 13.86 1.70 -19.04
CA VAL A 232 14.63 1.79 -20.29
C VAL A 232 14.41 0.52 -21.12
N TRP A 233 13.88 0.69 -22.32
CA TRP A 233 13.70 -0.38 -23.30
C TRP A 233 14.88 -0.43 -24.27
N TYR A 234 15.45 -1.60 -24.47
CA TYR A 234 16.63 -1.78 -25.32
C TYR A 234 16.60 -3.11 -26.08
N ARG A 235 17.20 -3.14 -27.27
CA ARG A 235 17.47 -4.37 -28.04
C ARG A 235 18.86 -4.89 -27.76
N ASP A 236 19.01 -6.20 -27.57
CA ASP A 236 20.31 -6.88 -27.51
C ASP A 236 20.74 -7.36 -28.90
N GLU A 237 21.90 -6.91 -29.36
CA GLU A 237 22.50 -7.26 -30.66
C GLU A 237 23.66 -8.28 -30.52
N SER A 238 23.94 -8.78 -29.31
CA SER A 238 25.10 -9.63 -29.00
C SER A 238 25.12 -10.99 -29.72
N GLU A 239 23.95 -11.60 -29.93
CA GLU A 239 23.84 -12.99 -30.41
C GLU A 239 23.19 -13.14 -31.80
N GLY A 240 22.94 -12.02 -32.51
CA GLY A 240 22.40 -12.03 -33.88
C GLY A 240 20.89 -12.26 -34.00
N GLU A 241 20.19 -12.51 -32.89
CA GLU A 241 18.73 -12.35 -32.75
C GLU A 241 18.48 -11.12 -31.87
N GLU A 242 17.79 -10.12 -32.41
CA GLU A 242 17.45 -8.90 -31.65
C GLU A 242 16.27 -9.18 -30.72
N THR A 243 16.52 -9.23 -29.41
CA THR A 243 15.47 -9.35 -28.38
C THR A 243 15.21 -8.01 -27.72
N LEU A 244 13.93 -7.65 -27.55
CA LEU A 244 13.53 -6.48 -26.78
C LEU A 244 13.53 -6.83 -25.28
N GLU A 245 14.25 -6.04 -24.50
CA GLU A 245 14.32 -6.14 -23.04
C GLU A 245 14.05 -4.77 -22.43
N ASN A 246 13.74 -4.75 -21.13
CA ASN A 246 13.68 -3.52 -20.36
C ASN A 246 14.38 -3.66 -19.00
N ARG A 247 14.75 -2.52 -18.43
CA ARG A 247 15.26 -2.41 -17.06
C ARG A 247 14.74 -1.14 -16.41
N GLU A 248 14.35 -1.24 -15.15
CA GLU A 248 13.96 -0.11 -14.33
C GLU A 248 15.10 0.30 -13.41
N GLU A 249 15.37 1.61 -13.35
CA GLU A 249 16.41 2.16 -12.49
C GLU A 249 16.11 3.63 -12.20
N ASN A 250 16.61 4.14 -11.07
CA ASN A 250 16.58 5.57 -10.77
C ASN A 250 17.71 6.29 -11.52
N LEU A 251 17.36 7.00 -12.59
CA LEU A 251 18.32 7.66 -13.48
C LEU A 251 18.39 9.16 -13.25
N SER A 252 19.61 9.70 -13.27
CA SER A 252 19.89 11.13 -13.14
C SER A 252 20.26 11.74 -14.49
N ASN A 253 20.37 13.08 -14.54
CA ASN A 253 20.80 13.80 -15.74
C ASN A 253 22.12 13.26 -16.31
N GLY A 254 22.11 12.88 -17.59
CA GLY A 254 23.27 12.35 -18.28
C GLY A 254 22.95 11.29 -19.32
N GLN A 255 23.98 10.58 -19.78
CA GLN A 255 23.81 9.51 -20.76
C GLN A 255 23.26 8.26 -20.07
N ILE A 256 22.04 7.87 -20.44
CA ILE A 256 21.32 6.71 -19.87
C ILE A 256 22.16 5.44 -20.01
N ARG A 257 22.74 5.21 -21.20
CA ARG A 257 23.62 4.07 -21.48
C ARG A 257 24.78 3.94 -20.48
N ASN A 258 25.33 5.04 -19.98
CA ASN A 258 26.45 5.00 -19.04
C ASN A 258 26.03 4.70 -17.60
N GLN A 259 24.77 4.93 -17.27
CA GLN A 259 24.20 4.64 -15.96
C GLN A 259 23.70 3.19 -15.89
N LEU A 260 23.18 2.67 -17.00
CA LEU A 260 22.51 1.36 -17.05
C LEU A 260 23.43 0.18 -17.38
N PHE A 261 24.41 0.38 -18.27
CA PHE A 261 25.25 -0.70 -18.80
C PHE A 261 26.71 -0.51 -18.43
N ASN A 262 27.46 -1.61 -18.28
CA ASN A 262 28.87 -1.58 -17.91
C ASN A 262 29.75 -2.36 -18.90
N GLY A 263 31.01 -1.95 -19.05
CA GLY A 263 31.99 -2.69 -19.85
C GLY A 263 31.58 -2.90 -21.31
N SER A 264 31.69 -4.14 -21.78
CA SER A 264 31.37 -4.54 -23.16
C SER A 264 29.88 -4.52 -23.48
N GLU A 265 28.99 -4.59 -22.49
CA GLU A 265 27.53 -4.58 -22.71
C GLU A 265 27.07 -3.27 -23.38
N LYS A 266 27.83 -2.17 -23.24
CA LYS A 266 27.48 -0.87 -23.81
C LYS A 266 27.42 -0.86 -25.33
N SER A 267 28.19 -1.69 -26.02
CA SER A 267 28.22 -1.71 -27.49
C SER A 267 27.08 -2.52 -28.08
N ASP A 268 26.58 -3.51 -27.33
CA ASP A 268 25.70 -4.53 -27.88
C ASP A 268 24.23 -4.26 -27.51
N LYS A 269 23.95 -3.27 -26.63
CA LYS A 269 22.58 -2.87 -26.25
C LYS A 269 22.18 -1.54 -26.90
N ARG A 270 21.13 -1.54 -27.70
CA ARG A 270 20.58 -0.35 -28.37
C ARG A 270 19.31 0.13 -27.67
N ILE A 271 19.33 1.35 -27.11
CA ILE A 271 18.16 1.93 -26.42
C ILE A 271 17.14 2.41 -27.44
N VAL A 272 15.91 1.91 -27.34
CA VAL A 272 14.81 2.15 -28.30
C VAL A 272 13.67 2.96 -27.70
N ALA A 273 13.42 2.86 -26.40
CA ALA A 273 12.47 3.71 -25.70
C ALA A 273 12.90 3.96 -24.24
N VAL A 274 12.42 5.05 -23.65
CA VAL A 274 12.69 5.44 -22.27
C VAL A 274 11.39 5.96 -21.67
N SER A 275 10.88 5.27 -20.65
CA SER A 275 9.68 5.65 -19.93
C SER A 275 10.08 6.27 -18.60
N LEU A 276 9.83 7.56 -18.41
CA LEU A 276 9.95 8.24 -17.13
C LEU A 276 8.68 7.90 -16.35
N THR A 277 8.75 6.85 -15.54
CA THR A 277 7.57 6.24 -14.93
C THR A 277 6.89 7.19 -13.95
N ASP A 278 7.69 8.02 -13.28
CA ASP A 278 7.19 9.03 -12.33
C ASP A 278 6.41 10.15 -13.02
N LEU A 279 6.69 10.38 -14.31
CA LEU A 279 6.11 11.47 -15.09
C LEU A 279 5.04 10.99 -16.08
N ASN A 280 4.71 9.69 -16.04
CA ASN A 280 3.82 9.03 -16.99
C ASN A 280 4.15 9.39 -18.46
N ARG A 281 5.44 9.39 -18.83
CA ARG A 281 5.90 9.79 -20.16
C ARG A 281 6.87 8.80 -20.75
N THR A 282 6.61 8.41 -21.99
CA THR A 282 7.48 7.55 -22.76
C THR A 282 8.02 8.25 -23.99
N TYR A 283 9.35 8.24 -24.09
CA TYR A 283 10.08 8.71 -25.25
C TYR A 283 10.48 7.54 -26.12
N VAL A 284 10.01 7.51 -27.36
CA VAL A 284 10.31 6.44 -28.31
C VAL A 284 11.21 6.96 -29.40
N ARG A 285 12.26 6.22 -29.72
CA ARG A 285 13.21 6.59 -30.77
C ARG A 285 12.50 6.71 -32.12
N GLU A 286 12.80 7.78 -32.86
CA GLU A 286 12.26 7.97 -34.20
C GLU A 286 12.77 6.86 -35.15
N GLY A 287 11.85 6.29 -35.94
CA GLY A 287 12.16 5.24 -36.91
C GLY A 287 12.35 3.84 -36.32
N ASP A 288 12.11 3.66 -35.02
CA ASP A 288 12.02 2.35 -34.40
C ASP A 288 10.64 1.72 -34.59
N GLU A 289 10.56 0.39 -34.64
CA GLU A 289 9.31 -0.35 -34.83
C GLU A 289 8.35 -0.18 -33.64
N LEU A 290 8.88 0.14 -32.45
CA LEU A 290 8.07 0.48 -31.27
C LEU A 290 7.41 1.85 -31.35
N ASN A 291 7.70 2.68 -32.34
CA ASN A 291 7.13 4.02 -32.41
C ASN A 291 5.71 3.94 -33.00
N PRO A 292 4.65 4.15 -32.20
CA PRO A 292 3.26 3.99 -32.67
C PRO A 292 2.84 5.11 -33.64
N GLY A 293 3.66 6.15 -33.78
CA GLY A 293 3.35 7.33 -34.57
C GLY A 293 4.59 8.05 -35.10
N SER A 294 4.46 9.37 -35.23
CA SER A 294 5.55 10.26 -35.69
C SER A 294 6.09 11.14 -34.57
N SER A 295 5.60 10.97 -33.34
CA SER A 295 6.11 11.67 -32.17
C SER A 295 7.32 10.94 -31.58
N VAL A 296 8.13 11.67 -30.84
CA VAL A 296 9.25 11.13 -30.04
C VAL A 296 8.86 11.08 -28.57
N CYS A 297 7.76 11.72 -28.17
CA CYS A 297 7.22 11.75 -26.81
C CYS A 297 5.75 11.34 -26.82
N TYR A 298 5.40 10.50 -25.86
CA TYR A 298 4.05 10.05 -25.58
C TYR A 298 3.76 10.12 -24.08
N GLU A 299 2.51 10.43 -23.72
CA GLU A 299 1.94 10.20 -22.40
C GLU A 299 1.53 8.73 -22.30
N GLY A 300 1.77 8.11 -21.14
CA GLY A 300 1.60 6.67 -20.90
C GLY A 300 2.93 5.96 -20.65
N VAL A 301 2.88 4.82 -19.94
CA VAL A 301 4.03 3.96 -19.63
C VAL A 301 3.71 2.52 -20.05
N PRO A 302 4.31 2.00 -21.14
CA PRO A 302 4.08 0.63 -21.55
C PRO A 302 4.72 -0.34 -20.55
N GLY A 303 4.00 -1.42 -20.22
CA GLY A 303 4.45 -2.59 -19.47
C GLY A 303 5.01 -3.71 -20.33
N SER A 304 4.63 -3.75 -21.61
CA SER A 304 4.99 -4.77 -22.58
C SER A 304 5.20 -4.18 -23.97
N GLU A 305 5.77 -4.98 -24.88
CA GLU A 305 5.98 -4.58 -26.28
C GLU A 305 4.67 -4.22 -26.99
N ASP A 306 3.60 -5.00 -26.73
CA ASP A 306 2.30 -4.83 -27.38
C ASP A 306 1.60 -3.52 -26.98
N GLU A 307 1.99 -2.89 -25.87
CA GLU A 307 1.43 -1.63 -25.37
C GLU A 307 2.08 -0.38 -25.99
N PHE A 308 3.03 -0.55 -26.91
CA PHE A 308 3.54 0.53 -27.75
C PHE A 308 2.61 0.81 -28.93
N ASP A 309 1.36 1.18 -28.63
CA ASP A 309 0.31 1.49 -29.61
C ASP A 309 -0.36 2.85 -29.31
N LEU A 310 -1.17 3.34 -30.23
CA LEU A 310 -1.88 4.62 -30.08
C LEU A 310 -3.11 4.54 -29.17
N ASP A 311 -3.52 3.34 -28.76
CA ASP A 311 -4.62 3.14 -27.81
C ASP A 311 -4.09 3.32 -26.37
N THR A 312 -2.80 3.05 -26.14
CA THR A 312 -2.11 3.14 -24.85
C THR A 312 -1.24 4.39 -24.74
N LEU A 313 -0.66 4.86 -25.84
CA LEU A 313 0.26 6.00 -25.88
C LEU A 313 -0.33 7.18 -26.66
N SER A 314 -0.55 8.29 -25.95
CA SER A 314 -1.03 9.55 -26.56
C SER A 314 0.15 10.47 -26.83
N ALA A 315 0.26 11.05 -28.03
CA ALA A 315 1.39 11.93 -28.35
C ALA A 315 1.42 13.16 -27.40
N CYS A 316 2.59 13.47 -26.85
CA CYS A 316 2.79 14.69 -26.06
C CYS A 316 2.51 15.94 -26.92
N ASP A 317 1.88 16.95 -26.33
CA ASP A 317 1.65 18.28 -26.94
C ASP A 317 2.95 19.09 -27.16
#